data_AF-A0ABC8ATI7-F1
#
_entry.id   AF-A0ABC8ATI7-F1
#
_cell.length_a   1.000
_cell.length_b   1.000
_cell.length_c   1.000
_cell.angle_alpha   90.00
_cell.angle_beta   90.00
_cell.angle_gamma   90.00
#
_symmetry.space_group_name_H-M   'P 1'
#
loop_
_entity.id
_entity.type
_entity.pdbx_description
1 polymer ?
#
loop_
_entity_poly.entity_id
_entity_poly.type
_entity_poly.pdbx_seq_one_letter_code
_entity_poly.pdbx_strand_id
1 'polypeptide(L)'
;MVVSRVVERTYSNAKDEQLKLQKTGRIAVAALAVVTVLGLSACGSGDKDSKPTKTTTSKTTAAQTSYPPVPSAADLNAQLQTALDPSVPDAQKLDMMQGVQADPSLPSRLADAYKQNNATITVTNVTDLGNGTITADADISVNGGQPQKAVVPFVAEDGKWKVQKEWICNALSLANQTSPACS
;
A
#
# COMPACT_ATOMS: atom_id res chain seq x y z
N MET A 1 50.31 -33.05 18.01
CA MET A 1 49.07 -33.82 17.84
C MET A 1 48.06 -32.90 17.13
N VAL A 2 47.74 -33.23 15.86
CA VAL A 2 46.53 -32.90 15.07
C VAL A 2 45.95 -31.47 15.17
N VAL A 3 46.27 -30.54 14.26
CA VAL A 3 45.60 -30.23 12.96
C VAL A 3 44.08 -29.97 13.06
N SER A 4 43.65 -28.73 12.84
CA SER A 4 42.45 -28.40 12.05
C SER A 4 42.53 -26.97 11.52
N ARG A 5 42.63 -26.86 10.19
CA ARG A 5 42.40 -25.66 9.37
C ARG A 5 40.90 -25.51 9.11
N VAL A 6 40.55 -24.44 8.38
CA VAL A 6 39.36 -24.21 7.51
C VAL A 6 38.41 -23.17 8.11
N VAL A 7 38.04 -22.06 7.47
CA VAL A 7 38.34 -21.48 6.14
C VAL A 7 37.89 -20.01 6.18
N GLU A 8 38.63 -19.16 5.48
CA GLU A 8 38.30 -17.77 5.16
C GLU A 8 36.94 -17.66 4.47
N ARG A 9 36.07 -16.76 4.96
CA ARG A 9 34.89 -16.32 4.20
C ARG A 9 35.21 -14.99 3.56
N THR A 10 35.86 -15.06 2.40
CA THR A 10 36.07 -13.93 1.52
C THR A 10 34.75 -13.43 0.94
N TYR A 11 34.56 -12.12 1.08
CA TYR A 11 33.63 -11.30 0.33
C TYR A 11 33.90 -11.46 -1.18
N SER A 12 32.85 -11.68 -1.97
CA SER A 12 32.86 -11.41 -3.42
C SER A 12 31.45 -11.09 -3.90
N ASN A 13 31.27 -9.83 -4.27
CA ASN A 13 30.11 -9.28 -4.96
C ASN A 13 30.65 -8.71 -6.28
N ALA A 14 30.37 -9.38 -7.39
CA ALA A 14 30.54 -8.91 -8.77
C ALA A 14 29.75 -9.90 -9.65
N LYS A 15 28.62 -9.48 -10.24
CA LYS A 15 28.48 -8.82 -11.54
C LYS A 15 28.42 -9.85 -12.67
N ASP A 16 27.60 -9.51 -13.67
CA ASP A 16 27.52 -10.08 -15.02
C ASP A 16 26.43 -11.14 -15.28
N GLU A 17 25.31 -10.59 -15.74
CA GLU A 17 24.44 -11.14 -16.78
C GLU A 17 25.22 -11.95 -17.82
N GLN A 18 24.84 -13.21 -18.03
CA GLN A 18 24.97 -13.84 -19.35
C GLN A 18 23.86 -14.87 -19.57
N LEU A 19 23.17 -14.66 -20.69
CA LEU A 19 22.20 -15.53 -21.32
C LEU A 19 22.49 -17.03 -21.11
N LYS A 20 21.51 -17.77 -20.60
CA LYS A 20 21.32 -19.19 -20.93
C LYS A 20 19.89 -19.47 -21.34
N LEU A 21 19.62 -19.04 -22.58
CA LEU A 21 18.56 -19.52 -23.43
C LEU A 21 18.90 -20.94 -23.91
N GLN A 22 18.45 -21.97 -23.20
CA GLN A 22 18.44 -23.39 -23.61
C GLN A 22 17.35 -24.04 -22.73
N LYS A 23 16.32 -24.76 -23.17
CA LYS A 23 15.98 -25.37 -24.45
C LYS A 23 14.58 -25.98 -24.26
N THR A 24 13.80 -26.06 -25.34
CA THR A 24 12.69 -27.02 -25.56
C THR A 24 11.31 -26.72 -24.95
N GLY A 25 10.47 -26.05 -25.72
CA GLY A 25 9.01 -26.11 -25.61
C GLY A 25 8.42 -25.88 -26.99
N ARG A 26 7.74 -26.89 -27.53
CA ARG A 26 7.37 -27.01 -28.94
C ARG A 26 6.41 -25.89 -29.38
N ILE A 27 6.73 -25.31 -30.53
CA ILE A 27 5.89 -24.39 -31.29
C ILE A 27 4.65 -25.13 -31.79
N ALA A 28 3.47 -24.60 -31.48
CA ALA A 28 2.23 -24.84 -32.22
C ALA A 28 1.61 -23.47 -32.55
N VAL A 29 1.69 -23.11 -33.83
CA VAL A 29 1.05 -21.93 -34.42
C VAL A 29 -0.35 -22.33 -34.88
N ALA A 30 -1.36 -21.60 -34.42
CA ALA A 30 -2.69 -21.52 -35.04
C ALA A 30 -3.25 -20.12 -34.70
N ALA A 31 -3.03 -19.11 -35.53
CA ALA A 31 -3.86 -18.69 -36.67
C ALA A 31 -5.18 -17.97 -36.28
N LEU A 32 -5.17 -16.65 -36.53
CA LEU A 32 -6.24 -15.78 -37.07
C LEU A 32 -7.47 -15.41 -36.20
N ALA A 33 -7.58 -14.12 -35.86
CA ALA A 33 -8.59 -13.22 -36.44
C ALA A 33 -8.33 -11.76 -36.00
N VAL A 34 -8.03 -10.90 -36.99
CA VAL A 34 -7.98 -9.44 -36.84
C VAL A 34 -9.40 -8.91 -36.97
N VAL A 35 -9.90 -8.18 -35.96
CA VAL A 35 -11.11 -7.36 -36.11
C VAL A 35 -10.75 -5.93 -35.70
N THR A 36 -10.42 -5.12 -36.70
CA THR A 36 -10.31 -3.66 -36.62
C THR A 36 -11.71 -3.07 -36.72
N VAL A 37 -12.29 -2.60 -35.61
CA VAL A 37 -13.46 -1.72 -35.68
C VAL A 37 -12.98 -0.26 -35.71
N LEU A 38 -13.16 0.35 -36.87
CA LEU A 38 -13.08 1.79 -37.11
C LEU A 38 -14.29 2.45 -36.43
N GLY A 39 -14.08 3.10 -35.29
CA GLY A 39 -15.04 4.03 -34.72
C GLY A 39 -14.62 5.47 -35.02
N LEU A 40 -15.03 6.01 -36.18
CA LEU A 40 -14.98 7.44 -36.47
C LEU A 40 -16.35 8.07 -36.18
N SER A 41 -16.38 8.95 -35.19
CA SER A 41 -17.26 10.13 -35.06
C SER A 41 -17.05 10.67 -33.66
N ALA A 42 -16.96 11.95 -33.33
CA ALA A 42 -16.88 13.24 -34.01
C ALA A 42 -16.87 14.27 -32.84
N CYS A 43 -16.49 15.52 -33.13
CA CYS A 43 -16.56 16.71 -32.24
C CYS A 43 -15.36 16.88 -31.28
N GLY A 44 -14.53 17.90 -31.38
CA GLY A 44 -14.54 19.09 -32.23
C GLY A 44 -13.55 20.13 -31.69
N SER A 45 -12.96 20.88 -32.63
CA SER A 45 -12.37 22.22 -32.48
C SER A 45 -11.02 22.38 -31.78
N GLY A 46 -10.07 22.93 -32.55
CA GLY A 46 -9.30 24.09 -32.09
C GLY A 46 -7.80 23.90 -31.92
N ASP A 47 -7.06 24.58 -32.78
CA ASP A 47 -5.62 24.73 -32.88
C ASP A 47 -4.80 25.01 -31.59
N LYS A 48 -3.50 24.68 -31.73
CA LYS A 48 -2.28 25.30 -31.18
C LYS A 48 -1.54 24.56 -30.05
N ASP A 49 -0.23 24.48 -30.28
CA ASP A 49 0.87 24.05 -29.42
C ASP A 49 0.62 24.00 -27.91
N SER A 50 0.92 22.85 -27.30
CA SER A 50 1.65 22.73 -26.03
C SER A 50 1.89 21.26 -25.66
N LYS A 51 3.16 20.86 -25.58
CA LYS A 51 3.64 19.74 -24.74
C LYS A 51 3.92 20.31 -23.33
N PRO A 52 3.98 19.52 -22.22
CA PRO A 52 3.65 18.11 -21.98
C PRO A 52 2.59 17.93 -20.88
N THR A 53 1.97 16.76 -20.77
CA THR A 53 1.86 16.03 -19.49
C THR A 53 1.61 14.57 -19.78
N LYS A 54 2.51 13.73 -19.27
CA LYS A 54 2.38 12.28 -19.22
C LYS A 54 1.31 11.95 -18.18
N THR A 55 0.05 11.84 -18.60
CA THR A 55 -0.95 11.09 -17.84
C THR A 55 -0.86 9.65 -18.31
N THR A 56 -0.01 8.86 -17.67
CA THR A 56 -0.09 7.40 -17.79
C THR A 56 -1.26 6.97 -16.92
N THR A 57 -2.47 6.97 -17.49
CA THR A 57 -3.56 6.14 -16.95
C THR A 57 -3.17 4.70 -17.25
N SER A 58 -2.54 4.04 -16.29
CA SER A 58 -2.34 2.60 -16.30
C SER A 58 -3.71 1.93 -16.20
N LYS A 59 -4.35 1.63 -17.34
CA LYS A 59 -5.45 0.66 -17.38
C LYS A 59 -4.84 -0.74 -17.28
N THR A 60 -4.68 -1.22 -16.06
CA THR A 60 -4.43 -2.64 -15.79
C THR A 60 -5.77 -3.33 -15.69
N THR A 61 -6.09 -4.20 -16.64
CA THR A 61 -7.23 -5.13 -16.55
C THR A 61 -6.90 -6.19 -15.50
N ALA A 62 -7.39 -6.00 -14.27
CA ALA A 62 -7.28 -6.98 -13.18
C ALA A 62 -8.55 -7.85 -13.10
N ALA A 63 -8.35 -9.15 -12.86
CA ALA A 63 -9.42 -10.10 -12.54
C ALA A 63 -10.29 -9.53 -11.40
N GLN A 64 -11.60 -9.47 -11.63
CA GLN A 64 -12.56 -8.76 -10.79
C GLN A 64 -12.84 -9.55 -9.50
N THR A 65 -11.94 -9.53 -8.53
CA THR A 65 -12.37 -9.39 -7.14
C THR A 65 -12.73 -7.93 -6.96
N SER A 66 -14.02 -7.61 -6.96
CA SER A 66 -14.47 -6.21 -6.82
C SER A 66 -14.19 -5.74 -5.40
N TYR A 67 -13.12 -4.99 -5.22
CA TYR A 67 -12.82 -4.26 -3.99
C TYR A 67 -13.75 -3.04 -3.85
N PRO A 68 -13.95 -2.49 -2.63
CA PRO A 68 -14.71 -1.26 -2.46
C PRO A 68 -14.13 -0.12 -3.31
N PRO A 69 -14.95 0.86 -3.72
CA PRO A 69 -14.45 2.02 -4.43
C PRO A 69 -13.37 2.74 -3.60
N VAL A 70 -12.37 3.29 -4.29
CA VAL A 70 -11.29 4.04 -3.65
C VAL A 70 -11.87 5.33 -3.07
N PRO A 71 -11.71 5.59 -1.75
CA PRO A 71 -12.25 6.78 -1.12
C PRO A 71 -11.46 8.03 -1.54
N SER A 72 -12.07 9.20 -1.37
CA SER A 72 -11.31 10.45 -1.46
C SER A 72 -10.31 10.56 -0.31
N ALA A 73 -9.27 11.38 -0.48
CA ALA A 73 -8.32 11.67 0.59
C ALA A 73 -9.00 12.25 1.84
N ALA A 74 -10.04 13.07 1.66
CA ALA A 74 -10.80 13.65 2.77
C ALA A 74 -11.61 12.59 3.54
N ASP A 75 -12.29 11.68 2.82
CA ASP A 75 -13.06 10.61 3.46
C ASP A 75 -12.16 9.61 4.18
N LEU A 76 -11.02 9.26 3.58
CA LEU A 76 -10.04 8.38 4.21
C LEU A 76 -9.39 9.06 5.42
N ASN A 77 -9.13 10.37 5.35
CA ASN A 77 -8.64 11.14 6.49
C ASN A 77 -9.65 11.10 7.65
N ALA A 78 -10.94 11.37 7.38
CA ALA A 78 -11.99 11.35 8.39
C ALA A 78 -12.13 9.97 9.06
N GLN A 79 -12.04 8.89 8.27
CA GLN A 79 -11.99 7.53 8.79
C GLN A 79 -10.77 7.33 9.69
N LEU A 80 -9.58 7.72 9.25
CA LEU A 80 -8.37 7.58 10.05
C LEU A 80 -8.44 8.39 11.36
N GLN A 81 -8.99 9.60 11.34
CA GLN A 81 -9.23 10.39 12.56
C GLN A 81 -10.18 9.66 13.51
N THR A 82 -11.27 9.09 13.00
CA THR A 82 -12.24 8.32 13.80
C THR A 82 -11.58 7.08 14.42
N ALA A 83 -10.71 6.42 13.67
CA ALA A 83 -9.96 5.25 14.15
C ALA A 83 -8.99 5.60 15.29
N LEU A 84 -8.43 6.80 15.28
CA LEU A 84 -7.46 7.30 16.26
C LEU A 84 -8.10 8.10 17.41
N ASP A 85 -9.40 8.41 17.34
CA ASP A 85 -10.10 9.16 18.39
C ASP A 85 -10.35 8.28 19.63
N PRO A 86 -9.76 8.56 20.80
CA PRO A 86 -9.96 7.76 22.01
C PRO A 86 -11.40 7.80 22.54
N SER A 87 -12.23 8.73 22.09
CA SER A 87 -13.64 8.86 22.46
C SER A 87 -14.54 7.86 21.73
N VAL A 88 -14.08 7.35 20.58
CA VAL A 88 -14.81 6.36 19.79
C VAL A 88 -14.55 4.95 20.36
N PRO A 89 -15.58 4.17 20.70
CA PRO A 89 -15.41 2.82 21.23
C PRO A 89 -14.74 1.87 20.22
N ASP A 90 -13.91 0.94 20.71
CA ASP A 90 -13.19 -0.03 19.88
C ASP A 90 -14.11 -0.82 18.95
N ALA A 91 -15.31 -1.19 19.41
CA ALA A 91 -16.31 -1.92 18.62
C ALA A 91 -16.68 -1.21 17.30
N GLN A 92 -16.56 0.11 17.23
CA GLN A 92 -16.81 0.89 16.00
C GLN A 92 -15.58 0.96 15.09
N LYS A 93 -14.39 0.63 15.62
CA LYS A 93 -13.10 0.72 14.94
C LYS A 93 -12.55 -0.63 14.48
N LEU A 94 -13.07 -1.75 14.99
CA LEU A 94 -12.57 -3.09 14.65
C LEU A 94 -12.52 -3.31 13.13
N ASP A 95 -13.52 -2.82 12.41
CA ASP A 95 -13.60 -2.96 10.96
C ASP A 95 -12.68 -2.03 10.16
N MET A 96 -11.88 -1.18 10.82
CA MET A 96 -11.00 -0.20 10.20
C MET A 96 -9.53 -0.64 10.21
N MET A 97 -9.21 -1.73 10.90
CA MET A 97 -7.85 -2.17 11.14
C MET A 97 -7.73 -3.69 10.97
N GLN A 98 -6.64 -4.14 10.38
CA GLN A 98 -6.31 -5.57 10.39
C GLN A 98 -5.72 -6.00 11.74
N GLY A 99 -5.82 -7.30 12.04
CA GLY A 99 -5.24 -7.90 13.24
C GLY A 99 -6.13 -7.79 14.49
N VAL A 100 -7.29 -7.14 14.40
CA VAL A 100 -8.23 -6.98 15.51
C VAL A 100 -8.83 -8.30 16.01
N GLN A 101 -8.81 -9.35 15.19
CA GLN A 101 -9.24 -10.69 15.59
C GLN A 101 -8.27 -11.32 16.60
N ALA A 102 -6.97 -11.00 16.50
CA ALA A 102 -5.95 -11.41 17.45
C ALA A 102 -5.90 -10.47 18.67
N ASP A 103 -6.20 -9.19 18.48
CA ASP A 103 -6.29 -8.21 19.56
C ASP A 103 -7.45 -7.22 19.35
N PRO A 104 -8.61 -7.44 19.97
CA PRO A 104 -9.73 -6.49 19.90
C PRO A 104 -9.44 -5.12 20.53
N SER A 105 -8.40 -5.01 21.37
CA SER A 105 -7.94 -3.75 21.96
C SER A 105 -6.93 -2.99 21.09
N LEU A 106 -6.60 -3.52 19.90
CA LEU A 106 -5.64 -2.90 18.99
C LEU A 106 -6.00 -1.45 18.60
N PRO A 107 -7.28 -1.09 18.34
CA PRO A 107 -7.63 0.30 18.03
C PRO A 107 -7.38 1.27 19.18
N SER A 108 -7.71 0.90 20.43
CA SER A 108 -7.43 1.74 21.61
C SER A 108 -5.93 1.86 21.86
N ARG A 109 -5.16 0.77 21.72
CA ARG A 109 -3.68 0.83 21.81
C ARG A 109 -3.07 1.79 20.79
N LEU A 110 -3.56 1.78 19.55
CA LEU A 110 -3.09 2.69 18.52
C LEU A 110 -3.50 4.15 18.82
N ALA A 111 -4.75 4.39 19.23
CA ALA A 111 -5.20 5.71 19.65
C ALA A 111 -4.38 6.26 20.83
N ASP A 112 -4.09 5.42 21.83
CA ASP A 112 -3.26 5.76 22.97
C ASP A 112 -1.82 6.05 22.56
N ALA A 113 -1.25 5.28 21.63
CA ALA A 113 0.08 5.54 21.07
C ALA A 113 0.15 6.93 20.41
N TYR A 114 -0.88 7.31 19.65
CA TYR A 114 -0.96 8.66 19.06
C TYR A 114 -1.11 9.75 20.12
N LYS A 115 -1.98 9.53 21.10
CA LYS A 115 -2.23 10.48 22.20
C LYS A 115 -0.99 10.70 23.07
N GLN A 116 -0.32 9.62 23.50
CA GLN A 116 0.88 9.68 24.35
C GLN A 116 2.01 10.47 23.70
N ASN A 117 2.13 10.38 22.37
CA ASN A 117 3.16 11.07 21.61
C ASN A 117 2.73 12.45 21.07
N ASN A 118 1.52 12.92 21.42
CA ASN A 118 0.90 14.11 20.82
C ASN A 118 1.03 14.08 19.29
N ALA A 119 0.81 12.91 18.70
CA ALA A 119 0.95 12.68 17.28
C ALA A 119 -0.34 13.03 16.54
N THR A 120 -0.18 13.63 15.38
CA THR A 120 -1.27 13.94 14.44
C THR A 120 -0.91 13.36 13.09
N ILE A 121 -1.92 12.95 12.33
CA ILE A 121 -1.78 12.44 10.97
C ILE A 121 -2.82 13.12 10.09
N THR A 122 -2.46 13.55 8.89
CA THR A 122 -3.39 14.12 7.91
C THR A 122 -3.16 13.48 6.56
N VAL A 123 -4.16 12.80 6.01
CA VAL A 123 -4.09 12.23 4.66
C VAL A 123 -4.21 13.35 3.62
N THR A 124 -3.32 13.32 2.62
CA THR A 124 -3.20 14.33 1.57
C THR A 124 -3.48 13.79 0.18
N ASN A 125 -3.23 12.51 -0.05
CA ASN A 125 -3.48 11.83 -1.32
C ASN A 125 -3.76 10.35 -1.09
N VAL A 126 -4.47 9.72 -2.04
CA VAL A 126 -4.76 8.29 -2.03
C VAL A 126 -4.41 7.72 -3.40
N THR A 127 -3.64 6.66 -3.41
CA THR A 127 -3.22 5.95 -4.63
C THR A 127 -3.74 4.53 -4.59
N ASP A 128 -4.46 4.13 -5.65
CA ASP A 128 -4.90 2.76 -5.86
C ASP A 128 -3.84 1.94 -6.58
N LEU A 129 -3.53 0.77 -6.03
CA LEU A 129 -2.55 -0.15 -6.59
C LEU A 129 -3.18 -1.22 -7.49
N GLY A 130 -4.51 -1.24 -7.61
CA GLY A 130 -5.25 -2.09 -8.56
C GLY A 130 -5.30 -3.58 -8.19
N ASN A 131 -4.92 -3.92 -6.95
CA ASN A 131 -4.83 -5.28 -6.43
C ASN A 131 -5.53 -5.43 -5.06
N GLY A 132 -6.47 -4.53 -4.75
CA GLY A 132 -7.16 -4.52 -3.46
C GLY A 132 -6.33 -3.91 -2.33
N THR A 133 -5.34 -3.10 -2.68
CA THR A 133 -4.58 -2.28 -1.73
C THR A 133 -4.53 -0.84 -2.22
N ILE A 134 -4.55 0.09 -1.28
CA ILE A 134 -4.34 1.53 -1.53
C ILE A 134 -3.23 2.03 -0.60
N THR A 135 -2.55 3.09 -1.02
CA THR A 135 -1.62 3.82 -0.16
C THR A 135 -2.09 5.25 0.02
N ALA A 136 -2.10 5.74 1.25
CA ALA A 136 -2.41 7.11 1.57
C ALA A 136 -1.12 7.88 1.91
N ASP A 137 -0.84 8.95 1.16
CA ASP A 137 0.23 9.88 1.52
C ASP A 137 -0.27 10.76 2.65
N ALA A 138 0.48 10.85 3.74
CA ALA A 138 0.08 11.57 4.92
C ALA A 138 1.19 12.48 5.47
N ASP A 139 0.78 13.55 6.12
CA ASP A 139 1.63 14.40 6.95
C ASP A 139 1.45 13.99 8.42
N ILE A 140 2.54 13.58 9.06
CA ILE A 140 2.57 13.20 10.48
C ILE A 140 3.39 14.22 11.27
N SER A 141 2.83 14.76 12.34
CA SER A 141 3.57 15.59 13.30
C SER A 141 3.51 14.93 14.67
N VAL A 142 4.61 15.03 15.43
CA VAL A 142 4.75 14.47 16.78
C VAL A 142 5.17 15.59 17.72
N ASN A 143 4.52 15.72 18.88
CA ASN A 143 4.77 16.80 19.85
C ASN A 143 4.76 18.22 19.23
N GLY A 144 3.90 18.45 18.24
CA GLY A 144 3.80 19.74 17.54
C GLY A 144 5.03 20.09 16.67
N GLY A 145 5.91 19.11 16.40
CA GLY A 145 7.04 19.27 15.50
C GLY A 145 6.65 19.47 14.04
N GLN A 146 7.64 19.70 13.18
CA GLN A 146 7.41 19.87 11.73
C GLN A 146 6.79 18.60 11.12
N PRO A 147 5.71 18.71 10.32
CA PRO A 147 5.11 17.55 9.66
C PRO A 147 6.11 16.81 8.77
N GLN A 148 6.13 15.48 8.90
CA GLN A 148 6.94 14.56 8.11
C GLN A 148 6.04 13.74 7.19
N LYS A 149 6.53 13.43 5.98
CA LYS A 149 5.79 12.59 5.04
C LYS A 149 5.81 11.13 5.49
N ALA A 150 4.66 10.50 5.45
CA ALA A 150 4.46 9.09 5.70
C ALA A 150 3.53 8.50 4.65
N VAL A 151 3.61 7.18 4.50
CA VAL A 151 2.70 6.41 3.64
C VAL A 151 1.97 5.42 4.52
N VAL A 152 0.65 5.47 4.52
CA VAL A 152 -0.22 4.56 5.26
C VAL A 152 -0.83 3.56 4.28
N PRO A 153 -0.46 2.28 4.35
CA PRO A 153 -1.03 1.27 3.48
C PRO A 153 -2.34 0.72 4.04
N PHE A 154 -3.30 0.50 3.15
CA PHE A 154 -4.60 -0.11 3.45
C PHE A 154 -4.84 -1.30 2.53
N VAL A 155 -5.68 -2.22 2.98
CA VAL A 155 -6.12 -3.38 2.22
C VAL A 155 -7.63 -3.51 2.28
N ALA A 156 -8.22 -3.94 1.17
CA ALA A 156 -9.64 -4.24 1.09
C ALA A 156 -9.94 -5.59 1.76
N GLU A 157 -10.74 -5.55 2.81
CA GLU A 157 -11.18 -6.73 3.56
C GLU A 157 -12.63 -6.49 4.01
N ASP A 158 -13.49 -7.50 3.85
CA ASP A 158 -14.94 -7.40 4.18
C ASP A 158 -15.66 -6.21 3.53
N GLY A 159 -15.24 -5.82 2.32
CA GLY A 159 -15.82 -4.69 1.60
C GLY A 159 -15.43 -3.32 2.18
N LYS A 160 -14.43 -3.25 3.06
CA LYS A 160 -13.93 -2.03 3.70
C LYS A 160 -12.43 -1.88 3.50
N TRP A 161 -11.95 -0.65 3.51
CA TRP A 161 -10.52 -0.36 3.53
C TRP A 161 -10.01 -0.38 4.97
N LYS A 162 -9.16 -1.36 5.29
CA LYS A 162 -8.56 -1.51 6.63
C LYS A 162 -7.10 -1.09 6.60
N VAL A 163 -6.64 -0.40 7.63
CA VAL A 163 -5.20 -0.10 7.81
C VAL A 163 -4.45 -1.43 7.97
N GLN A 164 -3.35 -1.59 7.24
CA GLN A 164 -2.58 -2.84 7.28
C GLN A 164 -1.95 -3.07 8.65
N LYS A 165 -1.99 -4.34 9.08
CA LYS A 165 -1.49 -4.78 10.38
C LYS A 165 -0.03 -4.40 10.59
N GLU A 166 0.82 -4.60 9.59
CA GLU A 166 2.27 -4.36 9.68
C GLU A 166 2.57 -2.88 9.97
N TRP A 167 1.80 -1.96 9.38
CA TRP A 167 1.95 -0.53 9.63
C TRP A 167 1.51 -0.15 11.05
N ILE A 168 0.40 -0.72 11.53
CA ILE A 168 -0.07 -0.53 12.91
C ILE A 168 0.98 -1.03 13.90
N CYS A 169 1.53 -2.22 13.67
CA CYS A 169 2.57 -2.79 14.52
C CYS A 169 3.84 -1.95 14.55
N ASN A 170 4.24 -1.35 13.42
CA ASN A 170 5.35 -0.41 13.39
C ASN A 170 5.04 0.84 14.25
N ALA A 171 3.86 1.44 14.07
CA ALA A 171 3.43 2.60 14.85
C ALA A 171 3.42 2.31 16.36
N LEU A 172 2.91 1.15 16.77
CA LEU A 172 2.94 0.71 18.18
C LEU A 172 4.37 0.52 18.68
N SER A 173 5.25 -0.09 17.88
CA SER A 173 6.66 -0.27 18.25
C SER A 173 7.38 1.07 18.46
N LEU A 174 7.12 2.08 17.62
CA LEU A 174 7.69 3.43 17.78
C LEU A 174 7.19 4.11 19.06
N ALA A 175 5.97 3.81 19.48
CA ALA A 175 5.39 4.28 20.73
C ALA A 175 5.75 3.40 21.94
N ASN A 176 6.65 2.42 21.77
CA ASN A 176 7.02 1.46 22.82
C ASN A 176 5.81 0.70 23.41
N GLN A 177 4.79 0.47 22.58
CA GLN A 177 3.58 -0.29 22.87
C GLN A 177 3.67 -1.69 22.25
N THR A 178 2.98 -2.65 22.86
CA THR A 178 2.89 -4.03 22.35
C THR A 178 1.44 -4.45 22.17
N SER A 179 1.20 -5.37 21.24
CA SER A 179 -0.10 -5.97 20.97
C SER A 179 0.07 -7.44 20.59
N PRO A 180 -0.83 -8.34 21.03
CA PRO A 180 -0.90 -9.72 20.56
C PRO A 180 -1.04 -9.88 19.03
N ALA A 181 -1.51 -8.85 18.31
CA ALA A 181 -1.58 -8.90 16.85
C ALA A 181 -0.20 -8.77 16.16
N CYS A 182 0.82 -8.31 16.89
CA CYS A 182 2.14 -7.91 16.39
C CYS A 182 3.28 -8.88 16.74
N SER A 183 2.95 -10.06 17.26
CA SER A 183 3.89 -11.13 17.63
C SER A 183 3.97 -12.24 16.60
#